data_AF-A0A1M7RRX7-F1
#
_entry.id   AF-A0A1M7RRX7-F1
#
_cell.length_a   1.000
_cell.length_b   1.000
_cell.length_c   1.000
_cell.angle_alpha   90.00
_cell.angle_beta   90.00
_cell.angle_gamma   90.00
#
_symmetry.space_group_name_H-M   'P 1'
#
loop_
_entity.id
_entity.type
_entity.pdbx_description
1 polymer ?
#
loop_
_entity_poly.entity_id
_entity_poly.type
_entity_poly.pdbx_seq_one_letter_code
_entity_poly.pdbx_strand_id
1 'polypeptide(L)'
;MSPDVVQRLLRTADWNADAVRDQLRGHVLGRLHPSAVRIVDETECIKKSAGWAGEARQHTGSTSETDKCQIGVFLLACAGAARALMDRELYLPRAWTDDRDRAAGMALWSALATRPTLVRRMPTRALTAGVPARWRAADAVQGCAKRLRV
;
A
#
# COMPACT_ATOMS: atom_id res chain seq x y z
N MET A 1 -2.15 16.86 -22.66
CA MET A 1 -0.90 16.11 -22.43
C MET A 1 -0.97 14.83 -23.24
N SER A 2 0.07 14.50 -24.02
CA SER A 2 0.15 13.17 -24.65
C SER A 2 0.28 12.09 -23.55
N PRO A 3 -0.34 10.91 -23.69
CA PRO A 3 -0.16 9.79 -22.76
C PRO A 3 1.31 9.41 -22.54
N ASP A 4 2.18 9.68 -23.51
CA ASP A 4 3.60 9.30 -23.51
C ASP A 4 4.35 9.80 -22.28
N VAL A 5 4.01 11.01 -21.79
CA VAL A 5 4.70 11.60 -20.63
C VAL A 5 4.44 10.78 -19.37
N VAL A 6 3.17 10.42 -19.13
CA VAL A 6 2.77 9.62 -17.97
C VAL A 6 3.27 8.18 -18.13
N GLN A 7 3.19 7.62 -19.33
CA GLN A 7 3.70 6.27 -19.61
C GLN A 7 5.21 6.17 -19.40
N ARG A 8 5.98 7.18 -19.80
CA ARG A 8 7.42 7.25 -19.55
C ARG A 8 7.73 7.27 -18.06
N LEU A 9 7.02 8.12 -17.31
CA LEU A 9 7.16 8.21 -15.85
C LEU A 9 6.87 6.86 -15.17
N LEU A 10 5.81 6.17 -15.56
CA LEU A 10 5.39 4.93 -14.92
C LEU A 10 6.20 3.70 -15.33
N ARG A 11 6.72 3.66 -16.57
CA ARG A 11 7.33 2.45 -17.15
C ARG A 11 8.84 2.46 -17.18
N THR A 12 9.45 3.60 -17.50
CA THR A 12 10.89 3.64 -17.89
C THR A 12 11.71 4.65 -17.12
N ALA A 13 11.09 5.64 -16.49
CA ALA A 13 11.82 6.56 -15.65
C ALA A 13 12.39 5.81 -14.45
N ASP A 14 13.66 6.06 -14.13
CA ASP A 14 14.27 5.59 -12.90
C ASP A 14 13.91 6.57 -11.78
N TRP A 15 12.87 6.24 -11.02
CA TRP A 15 12.44 7.04 -9.88
C TRP A 15 12.41 6.19 -8.61
N ASN A 16 12.92 6.76 -7.53
CA ASN A 16 12.84 6.14 -6.23
C ASN A 16 11.42 6.31 -5.68
N ALA A 17 10.63 5.24 -5.75
CA ALA A 17 9.25 5.27 -5.30
C ALA A 17 9.13 5.72 -3.84
N ASP A 18 10.06 5.32 -2.98
CA ASP A 18 10.04 5.62 -1.54
C ASP A 18 10.39 7.08 -1.25
N ALA A 19 11.31 7.66 -2.03
CA ALA A 19 11.56 9.10 -1.98
C ALA A 19 10.32 9.90 -2.39
N VAL A 20 9.61 9.47 -3.45
CA VAL A 20 8.36 10.13 -3.88
C VAL A 20 7.25 9.97 -2.85
N ARG A 21 7.14 8.80 -2.19
CA ARG A 21 6.25 8.62 -1.04
C ARG A 21 6.55 9.66 0.05
N ASP A 22 7.82 9.81 0.42
CA ASP A 22 8.21 10.72 1.50
C ASP A 22 7.91 12.19 1.15
N GLN A 23 8.14 12.59 -0.11
CA GLN A 23 7.75 13.90 -0.64
C GLN A 23 6.24 14.10 -0.65
N LEU A 24 5.47 13.12 -1.13
CA LEU A 24 4.00 13.17 -1.14
C LEU A 24 3.46 13.32 0.28
N ARG A 25 3.99 12.56 1.24
CA ARG A 25 3.62 12.65 2.65
C ARG A 25 3.85 14.06 3.20
N GLY A 26 5.00 14.67 2.94
CA GLY A 26 5.26 16.07 3.32
C GLY A 26 4.27 17.04 2.68
N HIS A 27 3.99 16.87 1.39
CA HIS A 27 3.02 17.67 0.64
C HIS A 27 1.59 17.58 1.21
N VAL A 28 1.19 16.39 1.64
CA VAL A 28 -0.11 16.11 2.26
C VAL A 28 -0.21 16.74 3.66
N LEU A 29 0.85 16.62 4.46
CA LEU A 29 0.87 17.19 5.82
C LEU A 29 0.84 18.71 5.82
N GLY A 30 1.41 19.36 4.80
CA GLY A 30 1.31 20.81 4.63
C GLY A 30 -0.09 21.31 4.23
N ARG A 31 -1.04 20.42 3.90
CA ARG A 31 -2.36 20.78 3.36
C ARG A 31 -3.54 20.23 4.15
N LEU A 32 -3.38 19.09 4.82
CA LEU A 32 -4.46 18.50 5.61
C LEU A 32 -4.45 19.01 7.05
N HIS A 33 -5.65 19.04 7.64
CA HIS A 33 -5.82 19.42 9.03
C HIS A 33 -4.98 18.51 9.96
N PRO A 34 -4.34 19.05 11.03
CA PRO A 34 -3.51 18.25 11.94
C PRO A 34 -4.25 17.08 12.60
N SER A 35 -5.55 17.23 12.83
CA SER A 35 -6.42 16.17 13.38
C SER A 35 -6.91 15.15 12.34
N ALA A 36 -6.39 15.17 11.10
CA ALA A 36 -6.73 14.20 10.09
C ALA A 36 -6.50 12.75 10.59
N VAL A 37 -7.50 11.90 10.41
CA VAL A 37 -7.44 10.49 10.78
C VAL A 37 -6.48 9.78 9.86
N ARG A 38 -5.66 8.88 10.43
CA ARG A 38 -4.75 8.00 9.69
C ARG A 38 -5.44 6.66 9.51
N ILE A 39 -5.74 6.29 8.27
CA ILE A 39 -6.45 5.05 7.96
C ILE A 39 -5.48 4.11 7.24
N VAL A 40 -5.31 2.90 7.76
CA VAL A 40 -4.67 1.83 6.99
C VAL A 40 -5.75 0.91 6.46
N ASP A 41 -5.64 0.57 5.17
CA ASP A 41 -6.58 -0.28 4.48
C ASP A 41 -5.86 -1.21 3.48
N GLU A 42 -6.42 -2.40 3.30
CA GLU A 42 -6.04 -3.32 2.23
C GLU A 42 -7.00 -3.13 1.06
N THR A 43 -6.51 -3.24 -0.18
CA THR A 43 -7.37 -3.16 -1.36
C THR A 43 -7.01 -4.26 -2.33
N GLU A 44 -7.98 -5.13 -2.61
CA GLU A 44 -7.85 -6.16 -3.64
C GLU A 44 -8.10 -5.59 -5.04
N CYS A 45 -7.15 -5.83 -5.94
CA CYS A 45 -7.21 -5.44 -7.34
C CYS A 45 -7.29 -6.70 -8.21
N ILE A 46 -8.50 -7.04 -8.68
CA ILE A 46 -8.73 -8.20 -9.54
C ILE A 46 -7.95 -8.05 -10.86
N LYS A 47 -7.24 -9.11 -11.28
CA LYS A 47 -6.41 -9.13 -12.49
C LYS A 47 -6.95 -10.13 -13.51
N LYS A 48 -7.18 -9.67 -14.74
CA LYS A 48 -7.61 -10.52 -15.85
C LYS A 48 -6.46 -11.30 -16.50
N SER A 49 -5.28 -10.70 -16.63
CA SER A 49 -4.06 -11.33 -17.17
C SER A 49 -3.12 -11.83 -16.07
N ALA A 50 -2.16 -12.69 -16.42
CA ALA A 50 -1.08 -13.12 -15.52
C ALA A 50 0.15 -12.22 -15.65
N GLY A 51 1.12 -12.40 -14.76
CA GLY A 51 2.41 -11.69 -14.78
C GLY A 51 2.45 -10.43 -13.92
N TRP A 52 1.42 -10.16 -13.11
CA TRP A 52 1.44 -9.05 -12.17
C TRP A 52 2.22 -9.41 -10.91
N ALA A 53 2.97 -8.43 -10.40
CA ALA A 53 3.68 -8.57 -9.13
C ALA A 53 2.72 -8.86 -7.97
N GLY A 54 3.01 -9.90 -7.17
CA GLY A 54 2.19 -10.26 -6.02
C GLY A 54 0.79 -10.79 -6.36
N GLU A 55 0.52 -11.17 -7.61
CA GLU A 55 -0.77 -11.78 -7.96
C GLU A 55 -0.92 -13.16 -7.30
N ALA A 56 -2.10 -13.43 -6.73
CA ALA A 56 -2.46 -14.76 -6.26
C ALA A 56 -3.98 -14.92 -6.25
N ARG A 57 -4.46 -16.16 -6.20
CA ARG A 57 -5.88 -16.44 -5.94
C ARG A 57 -6.18 -16.13 -4.48
N GLN A 58 -7.05 -15.17 -4.21
CA GLN A 58 -7.42 -14.74 -2.87
C GLN A 58 -8.92 -14.47 -2.82
N HIS A 59 -9.52 -14.67 -1.66
CA HIS A 59 -10.91 -14.29 -1.43
C HIS A 59 -11.00 -12.76 -1.49
N THR A 60 -11.92 -12.23 -2.30
CA THR A 60 -12.11 -10.78 -2.43
C THR A 60 -13.39 -10.38 -1.69
N GLY A 61 -13.29 -9.35 -0.85
CA GLY A 61 -14.48 -8.82 -0.18
C GLY A 61 -15.51 -8.25 -1.16
N SER A 62 -15.06 -7.74 -2.31
CA SER A 62 -15.91 -7.08 -3.31
C SER A 62 -16.81 -8.02 -4.10
N THR A 63 -16.34 -9.24 -4.42
CA THR A 63 -17.14 -10.23 -5.17
C THR A 63 -17.62 -11.38 -4.30
N SER A 64 -17.10 -11.51 -3.07
CA SER A 64 -17.26 -12.70 -2.23
C SER A 64 -16.78 -14.01 -2.88
N GLU A 65 -15.92 -13.90 -3.90
CA GLU A 65 -15.34 -15.04 -4.63
C GLU A 65 -13.82 -15.11 -4.46
N THR A 66 -13.24 -16.26 -4.82
CA THR A 66 -11.78 -16.44 -4.88
C THR A 66 -11.27 -16.18 -6.28
N ASP A 67 -10.75 -14.97 -6.47
CA ASP A 67 -10.24 -14.48 -7.74
C ASP A 67 -8.73 -14.27 -7.72
N LYS A 68 -8.14 -14.25 -8.90
CA LYS A 68 -6.76 -13.80 -9.07
C LYS A 68 -6.73 -12.28 -8.84
N CYS A 69 -6.10 -11.86 -7.75
CA CYS A 69 -5.96 -10.46 -7.41
C CYS A 69 -4.58 -10.12 -6.88
N GLN A 70 -4.26 -8.83 -6.95
CA GLN A 70 -3.11 -8.20 -6.32
C GLN A 70 -3.63 -7.43 -5.10
N ILE A 71 -2.92 -7.45 -3.97
CA ILE A 71 -3.33 -6.70 -2.78
C ILE A 71 -2.35 -5.56 -2.52
N GLY A 72 -2.86 -4.33 -2.60
CA GLY A 72 -2.16 -3.15 -2.12
C GLY A 72 -2.53 -2.86 -0.66
N VAL A 73 -1.56 -2.41 0.13
CA VAL A 73 -1.80 -1.88 1.48
C VAL A 73 -1.50 -0.40 1.46
N PHE A 74 -2.43 0.42 1.94
CA PHE A 74 -2.38 1.87 1.81
C PHE A 74 -2.54 2.56 3.16
N LEU A 75 -1.81 3.66 3.36
CA LEU A 75 -2.01 4.57 4.48
C LEU A 75 -2.54 5.89 3.94
N LEU A 76 -3.72 6.26 4.40
CA LEU A 76 -4.46 7.44 3.98
C LEU A 76 -4.56 8.45 5.13
N ALA A 77 -4.58 9.73 4.78
CA ALA A 77 -4.98 10.82 5.66
C ALA A 77 -6.37 11.33 5.26
N CYS A 78 -7.29 11.39 6.23
CA CYS A 78 -8.66 11.84 5.99
C CYS A 78 -9.05 12.97 6.95
N ALA A 79 -9.56 14.09 6.42
CA ALA A 79 -10.13 15.19 7.19
C ALA A 79 -11.33 15.79 6.46
N GLY A 80 -12.52 15.70 7.05
CA GLY A 80 -13.76 16.11 6.38
C GLY A 80 -13.94 15.35 5.05
N ALA A 81 -14.09 16.08 3.95
CA ALA A 81 -14.18 15.50 2.61
C ALA A 81 -12.81 15.13 1.99
N ALA A 82 -11.70 15.64 2.54
CA ALA A 82 -10.37 15.44 1.98
C ALA A 82 -9.81 14.07 2.35
N ARG A 83 -9.25 13.39 1.35
CA ARG A 83 -8.60 12.07 1.46
C ARG A 83 -7.32 12.12 0.65
N ALA A 84 -6.20 11.71 1.23
CA ALA A 84 -4.91 11.71 0.53
C ALA A 84 -4.07 10.50 0.89
N LEU A 85 -3.38 9.95 -0.11
CA LEU A 85 -2.40 8.88 0.06
C LEU A 85 -1.14 9.42 0.75
N MET A 86 -0.66 8.71 1.76
CA MET A 86 0.62 9.02 2.43
C MET A 86 1.64 7.90 2.27
N ASP A 87 1.19 6.66 2.12
CA ASP A 87 2.08 5.52 2.03
C ASP A 87 1.40 4.35 1.29
N ARG A 88 2.22 3.47 0.71
CA ARG A 88 1.83 2.30 -0.08
C ARG A 88 2.83 1.17 0.09
N GLU A 89 2.34 -0.05 0.20
CA GLU A 89 3.10 -1.29 0.14
C GLU A 89 2.34 -2.30 -0.75
N LEU A 90 3.07 -3.22 -1.37
CA LEU A 90 2.49 -4.31 -2.13
C LEU A 90 2.62 -5.60 -1.32
N TYR A 91 1.51 -6.32 -1.11
CA TYR A 91 1.60 -7.65 -0.51
C TYR A 91 2.12 -8.66 -1.54
N LEU A 92 3.17 -9.38 -1.16
CA LEU A 92 3.80 -10.41 -1.97
C LEU A 92 3.58 -11.79 -1.32
N PRO A 93 2.66 -12.61 -1.86
CA PRO A 93 2.44 -13.97 -1.38
C PRO A 93 3.70 -14.82 -1.54
N ARG A 94 3.92 -15.75 -0.60
CA ARG A 94 5.08 -16.65 -0.65
C ARG A 94 5.12 -17.47 -1.95
N ALA A 95 3.98 -18.02 -2.36
CA ALA A 95 3.88 -18.78 -3.61
C ALA A 95 4.27 -17.96 -4.86
N TRP A 96 4.11 -16.63 -4.83
CA TRP A 96 4.51 -15.77 -5.94
C TRP A 96 6.02 -15.46 -5.92
N THR A 97 6.60 -15.35 -4.72
CA THR A 97 8.02 -15.00 -4.51
C THR A 97 8.97 -16.20 -4.55
N ASP A 98 8.46 -17.41 -4.32
CA ASP A 98 9.21 -18.67 -4.49
C ASP A 98 9.52 -18.94 -5.99
N ASP A 99 8.81 -18.29 -6.93
CA ASP A 99 9.12 -18.30 -8.36
C ASP A 99 10.29 -17.34 -8.64
N ARG A 100 11.48 -17.93 -8.88
CA ARG A 100 12.74 -17.19 -9.06
C ARG A 100 12.72 -16.27 -10.29
N ASP A 101 12.04 -16.66 -11.35
CA ASP A 101 11.97 -15.83 -12.57
C ASP A 101 11.14 -14.58 -12.32
N ARG A 102 10.07 -14.70 -11.52
CA ARG A 102 9.26 -13.55 -11.09
C ARG A 102 9.97 -12.66 -10.07
N ALA A 103 10.71 -13.26 -9.14
CA ALA A 103 11.40 -12.53 -8.08
C ALA A 103 12.62 -11.73 -8.58
N ALA A 104 13.25 -12.15 -9.68
CA ALA A 104 14.45 -11.50 -10.24
C ALA A 104 14.25 -10.01 -10.58
N GLY A 105 13.03 -9.61 -10.96
CA GLY A 105 12.69 -8.20 -11.25
C GLY A 105 12.34 -7.35 -10.03
N MET A 106 12.30 -7.93 -8.83
CA MET A 106 11.75 -7.30 -7.62
C MET A 106 12.77 -7.02 -6.52
N ALA A 107 14.08 -7.11 -6.80
CA ALA A 107 15.15 -6.93 -5.81
C ALA A 107 15.07 -5.62 -4.98
N LEU A 108 14.30 -4.61 -5.43
CA LEU A 108 14.06 -3.36 -4.71
C LEU A 108 12.85 -3.37 -3.74
N TRP A 109 11.93 -4.33 -3.86
CA TRP A 109 10.59 -4.26 -3.23
C TRP A 109 10.43 -5.28 -2.10
N SER A 110 11.12 -5.00 -0.99
CA SER A 110 10.84 -5.50 0.36
C SER A 110 11.02 -7.00 0.67
N ALA A 111 11.53 -7.28 1.87
CA ALA A 111 11.52 -8.61 2.46
C ALA A 111 10.08 -9.11 2.63
N LEU A 112 9.87 -10.42 2.44
CA LEU A 112 8.59 -11.09 2.65
C LEU A 112 7.92 -10.63 3.94
N ALA A 113 6.75 -10.02 3.81
CA ALA A 113 5.97 -9.51 4.93
C ALA A 113 4.53 -10.00 4.82
N THR A 114 4.00 -10.47 5.96
CA THR A 114 2.56 -10.75 6.04
C THR A 114 1.76 -9.46 5.96
N ARG A 115 0.50 -9.52 5.52
CA ARG A 115 -0.37 -8.34 5.45
C ARG A 115 -0.49 -7.58 6.79
N PRO A 116 -0.69 -8.26 7.95
CA PRO A 116 -0.66 -7.57 9.25
C PRO A 116 0.68 -6.88 9.56
N THR A 117 1.80 -7.43 9.06
CA THR A 117 3.11 -6.78 9.20
C THR A 117 3.17 -5.48 8.38
N LEU A 118 2.70 -5.50 7.13
CA LEU A 118 2.63 -4.32 6.27
C LEU A 118 1.73 -3.23 6.89
N VAL A 119 0.56 -3.64 7.41
CA VAL A 119 -0.38 -2.75 8.09
C VAL A 119 0.23 -2.06 9.31
N ARG A 120 1.15 -2.73 10.05
CA ARG A 120 1.91 -2.11 11.15
C ARG A 120 3.05 -1.22 10.68
N ARG A 121 3.72 -1.62 9.59
CA ARG A 121 4.94 -0.96 9.11
C ARG A 121 4.68 0.48 8.68
N MET A 122 3.58 0.72 7.96
CA MET A 122 3.31 2.03 7.37
C MET A 122 2.99 3.11 8.43
N PRO A 123 2.11 2.87 9.43
CA PRO A 123 1.95 3.79 10.55
C PRO A 123 3.23 3.99 11.34
N THR A 124 4.00 2.92 11.59
CA THR A 124 5.27 3.00 12.32
C THR A 124 6.27 3.90 11.58
N ARG A 125 6.38 3.73 10.26
CA ARG A 125 7.22 4.57 9.39
C ARG A 125 6.76 6.02 9.38
N ALA A 126 5.45 6.28 9.35
CA ALA A 126 4.92 7.64 9.45
C ALA A 126 5.24 8.28 10.81
N LEU A 127 5.04 7.57 11.92
CA LEU A 127 5.36 8.07 13.26
C LEU A 127 6.85 8.35 13.43
N THR A 128 7.71 7.45 12.95
CA THR A 128 9.16 7.62 12.99
C THR A 128 9.60 8.85 12.20
N ALA A 129 8.89 9.18 11.12
CA ALA A 129 9.11 10.39 10.33
C ALA A 129 8.46 11.66 10.94
N GLY A 130 7.97 11.60 12.19
CA GLY A 130 7.38 12.74 12.88
C GLY A 130 5.95 13.09 12.46
N VAL A 131 5.25 12.20 11.76
CA VAL A 131 3.87 12.47 11.34
C VAL A 131 2.91 12.45 12.53
N PRO A 132 2.16 13.53 12.79
CA PRO A 132 1.14 13.52 13.82
C PRO A 132 0.03 12.53 13.50
N ALA A 133 -0.37 11.73 14.48
CA ALA A 133 -1.40 10.71 14.35
C ALA A 133 -2.26 10.66 15.61
N ARG A 134 -3.09 11.69 15.81
CA ARG A 134 -4.01 11.76 16.96
C ARG A 134 -5.08 10.67 16.92
N TRP A 135 -5.51 10.31 15.71
CA TRP A 135 -6.51 9.27 15.46
C TRP A 135 -5.99 8.29 14.42
N ARG A 136 -6.19 7.00 14.69
CA ARG A 136 -5.86 5.90 13.78
C ARG A 136 -7.09 5.02 13.61
N ALA A 137 -7.32 4.56 12.39
CA ALA A 137 -8.38 3.62 12.05
C ALA A 137 -7.83 2.54 11.11
N ALA A 138 -8.45 1.37 11.16
CA ALA A 138 -8.25 0.26 10.25
C ALA A 138 -9.58 -0.51 10.14
N ASP A 139 -9.72 -1.36 9.13
CA ASP A 139 -10.90 -2.18 8.96
C ASP A 139 -11.08 -3.22 10.11
N ALA A 140 -12.23 -3.89 10.14
CA ALA A 140 -12.54 -4.89 11.16
C ALA A 140 -11.68 -6.17 11.06
N VAL A 141 -11.22 -6.53 9.86
CA VAL A 141 -10.34 -7.68 9.61
C VAL A 141 -8.98 -7.43 10.28
N GLN A 142 -8.47 -6.20 10.22
CA GLN A 142 -7.30 -5.77 10.98
C GLN A 142 -7.56 -5.79 12.49
N GLY A 143 -8.77 -5.45 12.92
CA GLY A 143 -9.22 -5.57 14.29
C GLY A 143 -9.12 -6.99 14.85
N CYS A 144 -9.27 -8.03 14.03
CA CYS A 144 -9.12 -9.44 14.45
C CYS A 144 -7.67 -9.85 14.72
N ALA A 145 -6.68 -9.14 14.19
CA ALA A 145 -5.29 -9.38 14.52
C ALA A 145 -4.99 -8.85 15.93
N LYS A 146 -4.78 -9.74 16.91
CA LYS A 146 -4.44 -9.35 18.30
C LYS A 146 -3.27 -8.37 18.38
N ARG A 147 -2.30 -8.52 17.47
CA ARG A 147 -1.17 -7.62 17.36
C ARG A 147 -1.56 -6.21 16.93
N LEU A 148 -2.70 -5.94 16.31
CA LEU A 148 -3.07 -4.59 15.86
C LEU A 148 -3.90 -3.81 16.89
N ARG A 149 -4.27 -4.45 18.00
CA ARG A 149 -5.00 -3.81 19.11
C ARG A 149 -4.01 -3.06 20.01
N VAL A 150 -4.40 -1.86 20.43
CA VAL A 150 -3.67 -1.01 21.40
C VAL A 150 -4.44 -1.05 22.70
#